data_AF-A0A2V6HTZ8-F1
#
_entry.id   AF-A0A2V6HTZ8-F1
#
_cell.length_a   1.000
_cell.length_b   1.000
_cell.length_c   1.000
_cell.angle_alpha   90.00
_cell.angle_beta   90.00
_cell.angle_gamma   90.00
#
_symmetry.space_group_name_H-M   'P 1'
#
loop_
_entity.id
_entity.type
_entity.pdbx_description
1 polymer ?
#
loop_
_entity_poly.entity_id
_entity_poly.type
_entity_poly.pdbx_seq_one_letter_code
_entity_poly.pdbx_strand_id
1 'polypeptide(L)'
;MVGVSVKYTGNLHCDATHGPSQSKISTDAPTDNKGKGEAFSPTDLVATALATCMSTTMGIKAQELGVDLRGMSVSVQKEMSKDAPRRIVALPSEVH
;
A
#
# COMPACT_ATOMS: atom_id res chain seq x y z
N MET A 1 12.34 1.18 17.73
CA MET A 1 12.50 0.79 16.31
C MET A 1 11.50 -0.31 16.02
N VAL A 2 10.79 -0.24 14.90
CA VAL A 2 9.85 -1.29 14.48
C VAL A 2 10.54 -2.13 13.42
N GLY A 3 10.65 -3.44 13.66
CA GLY A 3 11.26 -4.38 12.71
C GLY A 3 10.22 -4.94 11.73
N VAL A 4 10.57 -5.01 10.45
CA VAL A 4 9.84 -5.75 9.42
C VAL A 4 10.80 -6.75 8.79
N SER A 5 10.42 -8.02 8.79
CA SER A 5 11.18 -9.08 8.14
C SER A 5 10.54 -9.42 6.81
N VAL A 6 11.33 -9.58 5.75
CA VAL A 6 10.84 -9.91 4.42
C VAL A 6 11.59 -11.12 3.89
N LYS A 7 10.84 -12.10 3.38
CA LYS A 7 11.37 -13.31 2.74
C LYS A 7 10.93 -13.31 1.28
N TYR A 8 11.90 -13.30 0.36
CA TYR A 8 11.65 -13.62 -1.03
C TYR A 8 11.44 -15.13 -1.18
N THR A 9 10.30 -15.54 -1.73
CA THR A 9 9.93 -16.97 -1.84
C THR A 9 10.14 -17.52 -3.25
N GLY A 10 10.67 -16.71 -4.17
CA GLY A 10 10.81 -17.06 -5.58
C GLY A 10 9.65 -16.53 -6.41
N ASN A 11 9.71 -16.70 -7.73
CA ASN A 11 8.63 -16.33 -8.66
C ASN A 11 8.17 -14.87 -8.56
N LEU A 12 9.07 -13.95 -8.19
CA LEU A 12 8.75 -12.53 -7.98
C LEU A 12 7.74 -12.28 -6.84
N HIS A 13 7.72 -13.17 -5.84
CA HIS A 13 6.86 -13.13 -4.67
C HIS A 13 7.67 -12.86 -3.38
N CYS A 14 7.11 -12.07 -2.48
CA CYS A 14 7.67 -11.79 -1.14
C CYS A 14 6.62 -11.92 -0.04
N ASP A 15 7.02 -12.51 1.08
CA ASP A 15 6.26 -12.52 2.34
C ASP A 15 6.92 -11.59 3.37
N ALA A 16 6.18 -10.61 3.86
CA ALA A 16 6.60 -9.70 4.91
C ALA A 16 5.88 -10.01 6.24
N THR A 17 6.61 -9.91 7.34
CA THR A 17 6.07 -10.04 8.71
C THR A 17 6.45 -8.81 9.53
N HIS A 18 5.45 -8.14 10.09
CA HIS A 18 5.63 -7.04 11.03
C HIS A 18 5.99 -7.60 12.42
N GLY A 19 7.12 -7.17 12.99
CA GLY A 19 7.66 -7.74 14.23
C GLY A 19 6.72 -7.61 15.44
N PRO A 20 6.21 -6.41 15.77
CA PRO A 20 5.35 -6.24 16.95
C PRO A 20 4.00 -6.93 16.85
N SER A 21 3.27 -6.76 15.74
CA SER A 21 1.89 -7.27 15.60
C SER A 21 1.80 -8.67 15.01
N GLN A 22 2.91 -9.19 14.47
CA GLN A 22 2.96 -10.44 13.70
C GLN A 22 2.06 -10.44 12.45
N SER A 23 1.53 -9.28 12.06
CA SER A 23 0.74 -9.13 10.83
C SER A 23 1.60 -9.46 9.62
N LYS A 24 1.00 -10.13 8.64
CA LYS A 24 1.67 -10.58 7.43
C LYS A 24 1.10 -9.89 6.21
N ILE A 25 1.96 -9.61 5.25
CA ILE A 25 1.60 -9.08 3.94
C ILE A 25 2.38 -9.85 2.90
N SER A 26 1.71 -10.28 1.84
CA SER A 26 2.36 -10.90 0.68
C SER A 26 2.31 -9.93 -0.51
N THR A 27 3.32 -9.99 -1.36
CA THR A 27 3.36 -9.19 -2.60
C THR A 27 3.83 -9.99 -3.78
N ASP A 28 3.34 -9.63 -4.96
CA ASP A 28 3.75 -10.21 -6.24
C ASP A 28 4.10 -9.14 -7.26
N ALA A 29 5.06 -9.40 -8.13
CA ALA A 29 5.13 -8.62 -9.35
C ALA A 29 3.79 -8.76 -10.13
N PRO A 30 3.29 -7.68 -10.74
CA PRO A 30 2.03 -7.73 -11.47
C PRO A 30 2.19 -8.49 -12.80
N THR A 31 1.08 -8.94 -13.38
CA THR A 31 1.07 -9.72 -14.63
C THR A 31 1.61 -8.96 -15.83
N ASP A 32 1.47 -7.63 -15.83
CA ASP A 32 2.06 -6.73 -16.84
C ASP A 32 3.57 -6.51 -16.65
N ASN A 33 4.16 -7.03 -15.57
CA ASN A 33 5.59 -6.92 -15.26
C ASN A 33 6.18 -8.24 -14.73
N LYS A 34 6.00 -9.32 -15.50
CA LYS A 34 6.62 -10.66 -15.33
C LYS A 34 6.16 -11.50 -14.14
N GLY A 35 5.30 -10.99 -13.27
CA GLY A 35 4.81 -11.75 -12.12
C GLY A 35 3.46 -12.40 -12.36
N LYS A 36 2.94 -13.00 -11.29
CA LYS A 36 1.65 -13.72 -11.34
C LYS A 36 0.46 -12.86 -10.94
N GLY A 37 0.70 -11.73 -10.27
CA GLY A 37 -0.37 -10.86 -9.76
C GLY A 37 -1.32 -11.56 -8.77
N GLU A 38 -0.83 -12.54 -8.00
CA GLU A 38 -1.63 -13.30 -7.02
C GLU A 38 -1.88 -12.49 -5.73
N ALA A 39 -1.05 -11.48 -5.46
CA ALA A 39 -1.18 -10.51 -4.38
C ALA A 39 -0.96 -9.07 -4.87
N PHE A 40 -1.12 -8.09 -3.97
CA PHE A 40 -0.75 -6.69 -4.24
C PHE A 40 0.69 -6.60 -4.73
N SER A 41 0.97 -5.79 -5.75
CA SER A 41 2.36 -5.49 -6.07
C SER A 41 2.99 -4.60 -5.00
N PRO A 42 4.34 -4.60 -4.89
CA PRO A 42 5.00 -3.65 -4.00
C PRO A 42 4.58 -2.20 -4.26
N THR A 43 4.33 -1.84 -5.53
CA THR A 43 3.84 -0.50 -5.89
C THR A 43 2.37 -0.26 -5.54
N ASP A 44 1.53 -1.30 -5.55
CA ASP A 44 0.15 -1.18 -5.06
C ASP A 44 0.15 -0.99 -3.55
N LEU A 45 1.03 -1.67 -2.82
CA LEU A 45 1.18 -1.45 -1.38
C LEU A 45 1.63 -0.02 -1.05
N VAL A 46 2.42 0.64 -1.91
CA VAL A 46 2.74 2.06 -1.71
C VAL A 46 1.48 2.92 -1.85
N ALA A 47 0.63 2.66 -2.84
CA ALA A 47 -0.66 3.36 -2.99
C ALA A 47 -1.58 3.11 -1.78
N THR A 48 -1.68 1.86 -1.33
CA THR A 48 -2.45 1.47 -0.14
C THR A 48 -1.90 2.12 1.14
N ALA A 49 -0.57 2.18 1.29
CA ALA A 49 0.08 2.83 2.42
C ALA A 49 -0.24 4.33 2.45
N LEU A 50 -0.25 5.02 1.29
CA LEU A 50 -0.66 6.41 1.21
C LEU A 50 -2.12 6.60 1.65
N ALA A 51 -3.04 5.82 1.09
CA ALA A 51 -4.47 5.89 1.42
C ALA A 51 -4.72 5.69 2.92
N THR A 52 -4.14 4.63 3.49
CA THR A 52 -4.31 4.30 4.91
C THR A 52 -3.62 5.30 5.84
N CYS A 53 -2.49 5.88 5.42
CA CYS A 53 -1.83 6.96 6.14
C CYS A 53 -2.75 8.19 6.21
N MET A 54 -3.27 8.65 5.06
CA MET A 54 -4.24 9.76 4.99
C MET A 54 -5.44 9.49 5.91
N SER A 55 -6.10 8.35 5.77
CA SER A 55 -7.28 8.00 6.55
C SER A 55 -7.02 7.98 8.06
N THR A 56 -5.88 7.43 8.48
CA THR A 56 -5.53 7.35 9.91
C THR A 56 -5.19 8.73 10.47
N THR A 57 -4.43 9.54 9.74
CA THR A 57 -4.13 10.92 10.14
C THR A 57 -5.39 11.77 10.22
N MET A 58 -6.31 11.65 9.26
CA MET A 58 -7.60 12.33 9.30
C MET A 58 -8.43 11.86 10.49
N GLY A 59 -8.46 10.56 10.78
CA GLY A 59 -9.14 9.98 11.95
C GLY A 59 -8.62 10.53 13.28
N ILE A 60 -7.29 10.66 13.43
CA ILE A 60 -6.67 11.29 14.62
C ILE A 60 -7.21 12.71 14.79
N LYS A 61 -7.21 13.51 13.72
CA LYS A 61 -7.69 14.89 13.81
C LYS A 61 -9.19 14.98 14.07
N ALA A 62 -9.99 14.13 13.44
CA ALA A 62 -11.43 14.09 13.61
C ALA A 62 -11.84 13.75 15.06
N GLN A 63 -11.09 12.86 15.72
CA GLN A 63 -11.29 12.55 17.13
C GLN A 63 -11.13 13.79 18.03
N GLU A 64 -10.11 14.62 17.78
CA GLU A 64 -9.92 15.89 18.51
C GLU A 64 -11.07 16.88 18.29
N LEU A 65 -11.69 16.83 17.10
CA LEU A 65 -12.78 17.70 16.70
C LEU A 65 -14.16 17.15 17.07
N GLY A 66 -14.25 15.95 17.64
CA GLY A 66 -15.53 15.28 17.95
C GLY A 66 -16.34 14.88 16.72
N VAL A 67 -15.68 14.69 15.56
CA VAL A 67 -16.31 14.28 14.29
C VAL A 67 -16.09 12.79 14.08
N ASP A 68 -17.14 12.08 13.67
CA ASP A 68 -17.07 10.67 13.32
C ASP A 68 -16.86 10.48 11.81
N LEU A 69 -15.74 9.86 11.42
CA LEU A 69 -15.39 9.56 10.03
C LEU A 69 -15.66 8.10 9.63
N ARG A 70 -16.37 7.31 10.45
CA ARG A 70 -16.74 5.93 10.06
C ARG A 70 -17.54 5.96 8.76
N GLY A 71 -17.10 5.16 7.79
CA GLY A 71 -17.68 5.11 6.45
C GLY A 71 -16.92 5.93 5.40
N MET A 72 -15.97 6.79 5.82
CA MET A 72 -15.06 7.46 4.89
C MET A 72 -14.25 6.44 4.09
N SER A 73 -14.05 6.72 2.81
CA SER A 73 -13.22 5.90 1.93
C SER A 73 -12.21 6.76 1.16
N VAL A 74 -11.10 6.14 0.73
CA VAL A 74 -10.08 6.81 -0.08
C VAL A 74 -9.78 5.94 -1.29
N SER A 75 -9.97 6.52 -2.47
CA SER A 75 -9.61 5.91 -3.76
C SER A 75 -8.25 6.44 -4.18
N VAL A 76 -7.31 5.55 -4.52
CA VAL A 76 -5.99 5.95 -5.05
C VAL A 76 -5.75 5.29 -6.40
N GLN A 77 -5.43 6.10 -7.40
CA GLN A 77 -5.03 5.61 -8.72
C GLN A 77 -3.50 5.55 -8.80
N LYS A 78 -2.95 4.41 -9.22
CA LYS A 78 -1.50 4.24 -9.37
C LYS A 78 -1.11 4.46 -10.83
N GLU A 79 -0.33 5.51 -11.08
CA GLU A 79 0.24 5.77 -12.40
C GLU A 79 1.72 5.35 -12.46
N MET A 80 2.07 4.56 -13.46
CA MET A 80 3.44 4.08 -13.70
C MET A 80 4.05 4.77 -14.91
N SER A 81 5.36 5.01 -14.88
CA SER A 81 6.09 5.57 -16.02
C SER A 81 5.98 4.66 -17.26
N LYS A 82 5.92 5.29 -18.44
CA LYS A 82 6.00 4.59 -19.74
C LYS A 82 7.45 4.42 -20.19
N ASP A 83 8.32 5.31 -19.75
CA ASP A 83 9.77 5.29 -19.94
C ASP A 83 10.48 4.42 -18.88
N ALA A 84 11.67 3.95 -19.24
CA ALA A 84 12.58 3.27 -18.32
C ALA A 84 13.44 4.28 -17.54
N PRO A 85 13.72 4.05 -16.24
CA PRO A 85 13.27 2.91 -15.44
C PRO A 85 11.79 3.05 -15.00
N ARG A 86 11.09 1.90 -14.91
CA ARG A 86 9.70 1.81 -14.46
C ARG A 86 9.60 2.25 -12.99
N ARG A 87 8.78 3.29 -12.74
CA ARG A 87 8.55 3.86 -11.40
C ARG A 87 7.12 4.38 -11.26
N ILE A 88 6.67 4.61 -10.03
CA ILE A 88 5.44 5.35 -9.77
C ILE A 88 5.67 6.81 -10.17
N VAL A 89 4.79 7.39 -10.98
CA VAL A 89 4.86 8.81 -11.40
C VAL A 89 3.84 9.67 -10.67
N ALA A 90 2.68 9.11 -10.34
CA ALA A 90 1.65 9.79 -9.57
C ALA A 90 0.80 8.79 -8.78
N LEU A 91 0.22 9.29 -7.69
CA LEU A 91 -0.79 8.62 -6.89
C LEU A 91 -1.98 9.58 -6.67
N PRO A 92 -2.78 9.92 -7.70
CA PRO A 92 -3.97 10.74 -7.50
C PRO A 92 -4.91 10.06 -6.51
N SER A 93 -5.38 10.81 -5.51
CA SER A 93 -6.19 10.31 -4.41
C SER A 93 -7.46 11.13 -4.26
N GLU A 94 -8.59 10.45 -4.08
CA GLU A 94 -9.89 11.06 -3.79
C GLU A 94 -10.43 10.52 -2.46
N VAL A 95 -10.95 11.41 -1.61
CA VAL A 95 -11.57 11.06 -0.33
C VAL A 95 -13.08 11.24 -0.47
N HIS A 96 -13.86 10.25 -0.01
CA HIS A 96 -15.32 10.23 -0.05
C HIS A 96 -15.90 10.05 1.34
#